data_AF-A0A2V5V392-F1
#
_entry.id   AF-A0A2V5V392-F1
#
_cell.length_a   1.000
_cell.length_b   1.000
_cell.length_c   1.000
_cell.angle_alpha   90.00
_cell.angle_beta   90.00
_cell.angle_gamma   90.00
#
_symmetry.space_group_name_H-M   'P 1'
#
loop_
_entity.id
_entity.type
_entity.pdbx_description
1 polymer ?
#
loop_
_entity_poly.entity_id
_entity_poly.type
_entity_poly.pdbx_seq_one_letter_code
_entity_poly.pdbx_strand_id
1 'polypeptide(L)' 'ISGQRSVKGWYSGTSIDSQDTLQFSAFAGVESMNEVFPLERVTEAYERMMSGKARFRVVLKIASEN' A
#
# COMPACT_ATOMS: atom_id res chain seq x y z
N ILE A 1 27.75 -21.85 -15.56
CA ILE A 1 26.72 -20.80 -15.32
C ILE A 1 27.40 -19.46 -15.57
N SER A 2 27.38 -18.96 -16.80
CA SER A 2 28.02 -17.70 -17.21
C SER A 2 26.94 -16.76 -17.72
N GLY A 3 26.65 -15.69 -16.97
CA GLY A 3 25.69 -14.66 -17.35
C GLY A 3 25.78 -13.52 -16.36
N GLN A 4 25.94 -12.29 -16.85
CA GLN A 4 25.96 -11.09 -16.02
C GLN A 4 24.58 -10.88 -15.40
N ARG A 5 24.41 -11.32 -14.15
CA ARG A 5 23.19 -11.10 -13.36
C ARG A 5 23.49 -10.00 -12.35
N SER A 6 22.58 -9.04 -12.21
CA SER A 6 22.68 -7.99 -11.19
C SER A 6 21.47 -8.06 -10.26
N VAL A 7 21.70 -7.74 -8.99
CA VAL A 7 20.65 -7.54 -7.99
C VAL A 7 20.67 -6.06 -7.63
N LYS A 8 19.52 -5.40 -7.72
CA LYS A 8 19.34 -3.99 -7.36
C LYS A 8 18.20 -3.89 -6.37
N GLY A 9 18.31 -2.97 -5.41
CA GLY A 9 17.30 -2.71 -4.40
C GLY A 9 17.03 -1.22 -4.28
N TRP A 10 15.81 -0.88 -3.85
CA TRP A 10 15.36 0.48 -3.59
C TRP A 10 14.59 0.48 -2.27
N TYR A 11 14.86 1.46 -1.39
CA TYR A 11 14.24 1.56 -0.06
C TYR A 11 12.84 2.19 -0.13
N SER A 12 12.74 3.27 -0.91
CA SER A 12 11.52 3.93 -1.36
C SER A 12 11.93 4.85 -2.52
N GLY A 13 11.09 4.98 -3.56
CA GLY A 13 11.37 5.90 -4.67
C GLY A 13 11.49 7.36 -4.21
N THR A 14 11.83 8.24 -5.14
CA THR A 14 11.80 9.68 -4.91
C THR A 14 10.37 10.22 -4.92
N SER A 15 10.18 11.47 -4.47
CA SER A 15 8.87 12.14 -4.53
C SER A 15 8.32 12.23 -5.96
N ILE A 16 9.22 12.38 -6.96
CA ILE A 16 8.86 12.43 -8.38
C ILE A 16 8.36 11.05 -8.85
N ASP A 17 9.07 9.97 -8.51
CA ASP A 17 8.65 8.60 -8.85
C ASP A 17 7.26 8.28 -8.29
N SER A 18 6.96 8.80 -7.08
CA SER A 18 5.66 8.63 -6.44
C SER A 18 4.55 9.39 -7.18
N GLN A 19 4.83 10.63 -7.61
CA GLN A 19 3.89 11.44 -8.37
C GLN A 19 3.55 10.81 -9.72
N ASP A 20 4.57 10.36 -10.45
CA ASP A 20 4.41 9.70 -11.75
C ASP A 20 3.60 8.41 -11.61
N THR A 21 3.87 7.63 -10.56
CA THR A 21 3.11 6.42 -10.25
C THR A 21 1.63 6.72 -9.99
N LEU A 22 1.33 7.75 -9.19
CA LEU A 22 -0.05 8.15 -8.90
C LEU A 22 -0.79 8.60 -10.16
N GLN A 23 -0.13 9.40 -11.01
CA GLN A 23 -0.71 9.86 -12.28
C GLN A 23 -1.01 8.68 -13.21
N PHE A 24 -0.08 7.72 -13.32
CA PHE A 24 -0.30 6.49 -14.09
C PHE A 24 -1.47 5.68 -13.52
N SER A 25 -1.52 5.46 -12.20
CA SER A 25 -2.58 4.69 -11.55
C SER A 25 -3.95 5.30 -11.79
N ALA A 26 -4.09 6.63 -11.67
CA ALA A 26 -5.34 7.32 -11.95
C ALA A 26 -5.75 7.21 -13.42
N PHE A 27 -4.81 7.31 -14.35
CA PHE A 27 -5.08 7.17 -15.78
C PHE A 27 -5.49 5.74 -16.16
N ALA A 28 -4.83 4.73 -15.59
CA ALA A 28 -5.06 3.32 -15.90
C ALA A 28 -6.18 2.67 -15.06
N GLY A 29 -6.78 3.40 -14.10
CA GLY A 29 -7.79 2.86 -13.19
C GLY A 29 -7.24 1.79 -12.24
N VAL A 30 -5.98 1.91 -11.84
CA VAL A 30 -5.32 0.97 -10.93
C VAL A 30 -5.57 1.39 -9.49
N GLU A 31 -6.31 0.56 -8.75
CA GLU A 31 -6.63 0.78 -7.34
C GLU A 31 -6.12 -0.37 -6.46
N SER A 32 -5.75 -0.05 -5.23
CA SER A 32 -5.37 -1.08 -4.27
C SER A 32 -6.59 -1.73 -3.63
N MET A 33 -6.51 -3.04 -3.42
CA MET A 33 -7.55 -3.77 -2.67
C MET A 33 -7.36 -3.51 -1.18
N ASN A 34 -8.34 -2.82 -0.58
CA ASN A 34 -8.22 -2.30 0.80
C ASN A 34 -9.33 -2.85 1.70
N GLU A 35 -8.97 -3.20 2.93
CA GLU A 35 -9.88 -3.38 4.07
C GLU A 35 -9.85 -2.10 4.91
N VAL A 36 -10.94 -1.34 4.89
CA VAL A 36 -11.02 -0.03 5.57
C VAL A 36 -11.58 -0.20 6.97
N PHE A 37 -10.84 0.30 7.97
CA PHE A 37 -11.28 0.32 9.37
C PHE A 37 -11.37 1.76 9.87
N PRO A 38 -12.35 2.09 10.72
CA PRO A 38 -12.40 3.39 11.39
C PRO A 38 -11.27 3.48 12.43
N LEU A 39 -10.83 4.70 12.74
CA LEU A 39 -9.70 4.94 13.64
C LEU A 39 -9.93 4.36 15.04
N GLU A 40 -11.17 4.33 15.51
CA GLU A 40 -11.58 3.77 16.81
C GLU A 40 -11.28 2.27 16.90
N ARG A 41 -11.21 1.57 15.77
CA ARG A 41 -10.93 0.13 15.67
C ARG A 41 -9.48 -0.17 15.30
N VAL A 42 -8.55 0.74 15.60
CA VAL A 42 -7.11 0.59 15.27
C VAL A 42 -6.51 -0.72 15.80
N THR A 43 -6.86 -1.14 17.01
CA THR A 43 -6.34 -2.38 17.61
C THR A 43 -6.73 -3.60 16.78
N GLU A 44 -8.01 -3.69 16.41
CA GLU A 44 -8.52 -4.79 15.58
C GLU A 44 -7.91 -4.75 14.16
N ALA A 45 -7.78 -3.57 13.57
CA ALA A 45 -7.15 -3.39 12.26
C ALA A 45 -5.68 -3.86 12.28
N TYR A 46 -4.95 -3.55 13.36
CA TYR A 46 -3.57 -3.98 13.55
C TYR A 46 -3.45 -5.50 13.73
N GLU A 47 -4.31 -6.09 14.57
CA GLU A 47 -4.37 -7.55 14.73
C GLU A 47 -4.71 -8.24 13.40
N ARG A 48 -5.65 -7.69 12.62
CA ARG A 48 -6.02 -8.21 11.31
C ARG A 48 -4.83 -8.19 10.35
N MET A 49 -4.08 -7.10 10.30
CA MET A 49 -2.87 -6.96 9.51
C MET A 49 -1.81 -8.00 9.91
N MET A 50 -1.55 -8.14 11.22
CA MET A 50 -0.56 -9.08 11.76
C MET A 50 -0.98 -10.55 11.58
N SER A 51 -2.28 -10.84 11.59
CA SER A 51 -2.80 -12.20 11.43
C SER A 51 -2.58 -12.79 10.04
N GLY A 52 -2.19 -11.98 9.04
CA GLY A 52 -2.04 -12.40 7.65
C GLY A 52 -3.36 -12.74 6.94
N LYS A 53 -4.51 -12.57 7.61
CA LYS A 53 -5.85 -12.80 7.04
C LYS A 53 -6.40 -11.59 6.29
N ALA A 54 -5.65 -10.47 6.31
CA ALA A 54 -6.00 -9.28 5.55
C ALA A 54 -5.87 -9.54 4.04
N ARG A 55 -6.88 -9.14 3.28
CA ARG A 55 -6.83 -9.10 1.82
C ARG A 55 -6.02 -7.87 1.39
N PHE A 56 -4.72 -8.06 1.25
CA PHE A 56 -3.72 -7.10 0.77
C PHE A 56 -3.39 -5.96 1.73
N ARG A 57 -4.27 -4.95 1.87
CA ARG A 57 -3.96 -3.73 2.64
C ARG A 57 -5.04 -3.39 3.64
N VAL A 58 -4.65 -3.18 4.89
CA VAL A 58 -5.50 -2.58 5.93
C VAL A 58 -5.30 -1.07 5.89
N VAL A 59 -6.37 -0.29 5.75
CA VAL A 59 -6.33 1.17 5.66
C VAL A 59 -7.20 1.76 6.77
N LEU A 60 -6.65 2.73 7.51
CA LEU A 60 -7.41 3.47 8.51
C LEU A 60 -8.11 4.66 7.88
N LYS A 61 -9.41 4.79 8.10
CA LYS A 61 -10.18 5.99 7.78
C LYS A 61 -9.93 7.01 8.90
N ILE A 62 -9.20 8.08 8.58
CA ILE A 62 -8.83 9.14 9.55
C ILE A 62 -9.92 10.22 9.68
N ALA A 63 -10.81 10.34 8.68
CA ALA A 63 -11.91 11.29 8.74
C ALA A 63 -13.09 10.75 9.58
N SER A 64 -13.48 11.51 10.61
CA SER A 64 -14.77 11.34 11.28
C SER A 64 -15.88 11.57 10.28
N GLU A 65 -16.93 10.74 10.32
CA GLU A 65 -18.18 11.09 9.63
C GLU A 65 -18.68 12.44 10.15
N ASN A 66 -18.87 13.37 9.22
CA ASN A 66 -19.75 14.52 9.36
C ASN A 66 -20.85 14.34 8.33
#